data_AF-A0A529K180-F1
#
_entry.id   AF-A0A529K180-F1
#
_cell.length_a   1.000
_cell.length_b   1.000
_cell.length_c   1.000
_cell.angle_alpha   90.00
_cell.angle_beta   90.00
_cell.angle_gamma   90.00
#
_symmetry.space_group_name_H-M   'P 1'
#
loop_
_entity.id
_entity.type
_entity.pdbx_description
1 polymer ?
#
loop_
_entity_poly.entity_id
_entity_poly.type
_entity_poly.pdbx_seq_one_letter_code
_entity_poly.pdbx_strand_id
1 'polypeptide(L)'
;AGEGLIGVLMPTKTSQRWINDGDAVKSQLEALGYTVDLQYAQDDIPNQLSQLENEITKGPKALIIASIDGTTMSDALQKAADAGVVVVAYDRLIKKTPNVDYYTTFDNFGVGVIQAKSLLKGLGYPENKGPFNVELFGGSPDDNNAFFFYDGAMSVLQPLIDDKTLVVKSGQMGMDKVGTLRWLAATAQARMDNLLSAN
;
A
#
# COMPACT_ATOMS: atom_id res chain seq x y z
N ALA A 1 29.70 -3.03 -21.57
CA ALA A 1 28.66 -3.99 -21.12
C ALA A 1 27.83 -3.28 -20.07
N GLY A 2 26.50 -3.34 -20.13
CA GLY A 2 25.64 -2.66 -19.14
C GLY A 2 25.75 -3.29 -17.75
N GLU A 3 25.29 -2.56 -16.72
CA GLU A 3 25.41 -2.95 -15.29
C GLU A 3 24.54 -4.17 -14.91
N GLY A 4 23.65 -4.61 -15.81
CA GLY A 4 22.78 -5.78 -15.65
C GLY A 4 21.30 -5.44 -15.75
N LEU A 5 20.45 -6.47 -15.65
CA LEU A 5 19.00 -6.34 -15.67
C LEU A 5 18.44 -6.12 -14.25
N ILE A 6 17.51 -5.19 -14.09
CA ILE A 6 16.68 -5.03 -12.90
C ILE A 6 15.21 -5.20 -13.30
N GLY A 7 14.54 -6.15 -12.66
CA GLY A 7 13.10 -6.34 -12.82
C GLY A 7 12.33 -5.44 -11.86
N VAL A 8 11.37 -4.68 -12.38
CA VAL A 8 10.52 -3.76 -11.61
C VAL A 8 9.06 -4.17 -11.77
N LEU A 9 8.45 -4.66 -10.69
CA LEU A 9 7.10 -5.22 -10.71
C LEU A 9 6.15 -4.32 -9.91
N MET A 10 5.32 -3.57 -10.64
CA MET A 10 4.34 -2.64 -10.08
C MET A 10 2.93 -3.25 -10.07
N PRO A 11 2.05 -2.87 -9.13
CA PRO A 11 0.77 -3.54 -8.97
C PRO A 11 -0.22 -3.18 -10.08
N THR A 12 -0.29 -1.89 -10.46
CA THR A 12 -1.36 -1.40 -11.34
C THR A 12 -1.05 -0.05 -11.96
N LYS A 13 -1.82 0.33 -12.98
CA LYS A 13 -1.83 1.69 -13.55
C LYS A 13 -3.12 2.46 -13.20
N THR A 14 -4.05 1.84 -12.47
CA THR A 14 -5.31 2.50 -12.06
C THR A 14 -5.06 3.62 -11.04
N SER A 15 -4.04 3.46 -10.19
CA SER A 15 -3.56 4.50 -9.30
C SER A 15 -2.34 5.21 -9.91
N GLN A 16 -2.47 6.51 -10.14
CA GLN A 16 -1.48 7.34 -10.83
C GLN A 16 -0.10 7.30 -10.17
N ARG A 17 -0.03 7.11 -8.84
CA ARG A 17 1.26 7.05 -8.14
C ARG A 17 2.16 5.95 -8.67
N TRP A 18 1.62 4.78 -9.04
CA TRP A 18 2.42 3.64 -9.48
C TRP A 18 2.99 3.85 -10.87
N ILE A 19 2.32 4.63 -11.72
CA ILE A 19 2.88 5.08 -13.00
C ILE A 19 4.10 5.96 -12.73
N ASN A 20 3.93 6.96 -11.87
CA ASN A 20 5.01 7.90 -11.53
C ASN A 20 6.18 7.18 -10.84
N ASP A 21 5.90 6.27 -9.91
CA ASP A 21 6.90 5.46 -9.19
C ASP A 21 7.68 4.58 -10.18
N GLY A 22 6.98 3.85 -11.06
CA GLY A 22 7.60 3.01 -12.08
C GLY A 22 8.49 3.80 -13.04
N ASP A 23 8.01 4.94 -13.54
CA ASP A 23 8.76 5.80 -14.46
C ASP A 23 9.98 6.44 -13.77
N ALA A 24 9.84 6.85 -12.51
CA ALA A 24 10.94 7.42 -11.72
C ALA A 24 12.02 6.39 -11.39
N VAL A 25 11.62 5.19 -10.94
CA VAL A 25 12.56 4.08 -10.67
C VAL A 25 13.28 3.67 -11.94
N LYS A 26 12.54 3.47 -13.04
CA LYS A 26 13.12 3.11 -14.33
C LYS A 26 14.15 4.14 -14.81
N SER A 27 13.76 5.41 -14.88
CA SER A 27 14.64 6.47 -15.40
C SER A 27 15.91 6.65 -14.57
N GLN A 28 15.83 6.54 -13.24
CA GLN A 28 17.01 6.65 -12.36
C GLN A 28 17.95 5.45 -12.50
N LEU A 29 17.41 4.22 -12.60
CA LEU A 29 18.24 3.02 -12.81
C LEU A 29 18.89 3.00 -14.20
N GLU A 30 18.15 3.40 -15.24
CA GLU A 30 18.69 3.53 -16.60
C GLU A 30 19.80 4.59 -16.67
N ALA A 31 19.65 5.72 -15.95
CA ALA A 31 20.70 6.74 -15.83
C ALA A 31 21.97 6.23 -15.13
N LEU A 32 21.85 5.18 -14.30
CA LEU A 32 22.96 4.48 -13.67
C LEU A 32 23.55 3.36 -14.54
N GLY A 33 23.00 3.10 -15.74
CA GLY A 33 23.53 2.11 -16.69
C GLY A 33 22.92 0.71 -16.59
N TYR A 34 21.86 0.53 -15.80
CA TYR A 34 21.10 -0.72 -15.75
C TYR A 34 20.08 -0.81 -16.91
N THR A 35 19.77 -2.03 -17.33
CA THR A 35 18.59 -2.31 -18.13
C THR A 35 17.41 -2.58 -17.20
N VAL A 36 16.26 -1.97 -17.45
CA VAL A 36 15.08 -2.12 -16.59
C VAL A 36 13.95 -2.78 -17.36
N ASP A 37 13.41 -3.87 -16.80
CA ASP A 37 12.14 -4.44 -17.24
C ASP A 37 11.03 -4.04 -16.27
N LEU A 38 10.24 -3.04 -16.66
CA LEU A 38 9.14 -2.50 -15.88
C LEU A 38 7.81 -3.13 -16.32
N GLN A 39 7.21 -3.89 -15.41
CA GLN A 39 5.95 -4.59 -15.63
C GLN A 39 4.87 -4.10 -14.66
N TYR A 40 3.61 -4.21 -15.08
CA TYR A 40 2.44 -3.86 -14.29
C TYR A 40 1.47 -5.04 -14.31
N ALA A 41 0.91 -5.38 -13.15
CA ALA A 41 0.05 -6.56 -12.99
C ALA A 41 -1.46 -6.28 -13.10
N GLN A 42 -1.87 -5.03 -13.24
CA GLN A 42 -3.28 -4.61 -13.36
C GLN A 42 -4.16 -5.08 -12.19
N ASP A 43 -3.63 -5.05 -10.96
CA ASP A 43 -4.30 -5.56 -9.75
C ASP A 43 -4.70 -7.06 -9.84
N ASP A 44 -4.06 -7.84 -10.73
CA ASP A 44 -4.22 -9.28 -10.84
C ASP A 44 -3.05 -10.03 -10.16
N ILE A 45 -3.35 -10.70 -9.05
CA ILE A 45 -2.36 -11.41 -8.22
C ILE A 45 -1.68 -12.55 -9.00
N PRO A 46 -2.41 -13.45 -9.70
CA PRO A 46 -1.78 -14.51 -10.49
C PRO A 46 -0.85 -13.97 -11.60
N ASN A 47 -1.24 -12.89 -12.26
CA ASN A 47 -0.40 -12.21 -13.26
C ASN A 47 0.87 -11.66 -12.62
N GLN A 48 0.79 -10.97 -11.47
CA GLN A 48 2.00 -10.45 -10.80
C GLN A 48 2.97 -11.57 -10.41
N LEU A 49 2.45 -12.69 -9.91
CA LEU A 49 3.26 -13.87 -9.59
C LEU A 49 3.92 -14.43 -10.86
N SER A 50 3.17 -14.54 -11.96
CA SER A 50 3.70 -15.01 -13.24
C SER A 50 4.78 -14.08 -13.81
N GLN A 51 4.59 -12.76 -13.68
CA GLN A 51 5.58 -11.76 -14.05
C GLN A 51 6.87 -11.92 -13.24
N LEU A 52 6.77 -12.15 -11.93
CA LEU A 52 7.90 -12.43 -11.05
C LEU A 52 8.66 -13.69 -11.47
N GLU A 53 7.94 -14.80 -11.69
CA GLU A 53 8.57 -16.06 -12.11
C GLU A 53 9.30 -15.90 -13.46
N ASN A 54 8.65 -15.26 -14.43
CA ASN A 54 9.26 -14.97 -15.73
C ASN A 54 10.47 -14.05 -15.59
N GLU A 55 10.40 -13.04 -14.72
CA GLU A 55 11.52 -12.12 -14.50
C GLU A 55 12.72 -12.86 -13.91
N ILE A 56 12.52 -13.73 -12.92
CA ILE A 56 13.60 -14.57 -12.36
C ILE A 56 14.28 -15.40 -13.45
N THR A 57 13.54 -15.96 -14.42
CA THR A 57 14.14 -16.74 -15.51
C THR A 57 15.07 -15.93 -16.42
N LYS A 58 14.90 -14.59 -16.49
CA LYS A 58 15.77 -13.70 -17.26
C LYS A 58 17.13 -13.46 -16.57
N GLY A 59 17.29 -13.89 -15.32
CA GLY A 59 18.50 -13.71 -14.54
C GLY A 59 18.81 -12.25 -14.16
N PRO A 60 17.85 -11.51 -13.56
CA PRO A 60 18.08 -10.15 -13.13
C PRO A 60 19.10 -10.12 -11.99
N LYS A 61 19.78 -8.97 -11.83
CA LYS A 61 20.64 -8.70 -10.67
C LYS A 61 19.82 -8.38 -9.43
N ALA A 62 18.69 -7.72 -9.62
CA ALA A 62 17.78 -7.35 -8.55
C ALA A 62 16.33 -7.31 -9.02
N LEU A 63 15.42 -7.45 -8.07
CA LEU A 63 13.98 -7.29 -8.21
C LEU A 63 13.51 -6.16 -7.30
N ILE A 64 12.77 -5.21 -7.84
CA ILE A 64 12.06 -4.16 -7.10
C ILE A 64 10.57 -4.45 -7.22
N ILE A 65 9.91 -4.76 -6.10
CA ILE A 65 8.56 -5.32 -6.11
C ILE A 65 7.64 -4.49 -5.22
N ALA A 66 6.61 -3.90 -5.83
CA ALA A 66 5.45 -3.36 -5.12
C ALA A 66 4.29 -4.37 -5.24
N SER A 67 4.15 -5.25 -4.25
CA SER A 67 3.22 -6.38 -4.33
C SER A 67 1.75 -5.95 -4.18
N ILE A 68 0.85 -6.63 -4.90
CA ILE A 68 -0.61 -6.58 -4.64
C ILE A 68 -0.90 -7.35 -3.35
N ASP A 69 -0.55 -8.65 -3.33
CA ASP A 69 -0.54 -9.52 -2.15
C ASP A 69 0.80 -10.25 -2.08
N GLY A 70 1.71 -9.72 -1.25
CA GLY A 70 3.06 -10.27 -1.09
C GLY A 70 3.10 -11.67 -0.49
N THR A 71 2.02 -12.13 0.16
CA THR A 71 2.00 -13.45 0.82
C THR A 71 1.96 -14.61 -0.17
N THR A 72 1.62 -14.33 -1.43
CA THR A 72 1.56 -15.31 -2.53
C THR A 72 2.92 -15.54 -3.19
N MET A 73 3.94 -14.74 -2.86
CA MET A 73 5.22 -14.71 -3.59
C MET A 73 6.31 -15.61 -2.97
N SER A 74 6.05 -16.26 -1.83
CA SER A 74 7.07 -16.94 -1.01
C SER A 74 7.93 -17.93 -1.80
N ASP A 75 7.32 -18.83 -2.58
CA ASP A 75 8.03 -19.86 -3.35
C ASP A 75 8.86 -19.25 -4.49
N ALA A 76 8.31 -18.24 -5.18
CA ALA A 76 9.03 -17.54 -6.25
C ALA A 76 10.24 -16.77 -5.69
N LEU A 77 10.10 -16.14 -4.53
CA LEU A 77 11.19 -15.42 -3.87
C LEU A 77 12.27 -16.37 -3.32
N GLN A 78 11.93 -17.62 -2.96
CA GLN A 78 12.94 -18.63 -2.69
C GLN A 78 13.80 -18.92 -3.93
N LYS A 79 13.18 -19.08 -5.10
CA LYS A 79 13.93 -19.28 -6.36
C LYS A 79 14.82 -18.08 -6.69
N ALA A 80 14.36 -16.85 -6.43
CA ALA A 80 15.16 -15.64 -6.59
C ALA A 80 16.39 -15.64 -5.66
N ALA A 81 16.19 -15.98 -4.38
CA ALA A 81 17.26 -16.09 -3.39
C ALA A 81 18.27 -17.19 -3.76
N ASP A 82 17.81 -18.36 -4.20
CA ASP A 82 18.65 -19.47 -4.66
C ASP A 82 19.51 -19.09 -5.87
N ALA A 83 19.00 -18.18 -6.71
CA ALA A 83 19.70 -17.61 -7.86
C ALA A 83 20.60 -16.41 -7.52
N GLY A 84 20.65 -15.99 -6.24
CA GLY A 84 21.44 -14.85 -5.77
C GLY A 84 20.91 -13.49 -6.24
N VAL A 85 19.62 -13.41 -6.57
CA VAL A 85 18.94 -12.17 -6.97
C VAL A 85 18.58 -11.36 -5.73
N VAL A 86 18.98 -10.09 -5.69
CA VAL A 86 18.61 -9.18 -4.58
C VAL A 86 17.14 -8.80 -4.70
N VAL A 87 16.39 -8.87 -3.60
CA VAL A 87 14.97 -8.52 -3.54
C VAL A 87 14.75 -7.27 -2.69
N VAL A 88 14.20 -6.23 -3.29
CA VAL A 88 13.77 -4.99 -2.63
C VAL A 88 12.25 -4.91 -2.64
N ALA A 89 11.64 -4.99 -1.46
CA ALA A 89 10.24 -4.63 -1.28
C ALA A 89 10.11 -3.09 -1.42
N TYR A 90 9.26 -2.64 -2.34
CA TYR A 90 9.05 -1.23 -2.63
C TYR A 90 7.66 -0.79 -2.17
N ASP A 91 7.63 0.18 -1.26
CA ASP A 91 6.46 0.76 -0.60
C ASP A 91 5.66 -0.23 0.25
N ARG A 92 5.25 -1.37 -0.30
CA ARG A 92 4.50 -2.41 0.39
C ARG A 92 5.43 -3.54 0.84
N LEU A 93 5.40 -3.84 2.14
CA LEU A 93 6.17 -4.94 2.70
C LEU A 93 5.63 -6.29 2.19
N ILE A 94 6.53 -7.13 1.66
CA ILE A 94 6.24 -8.51 1.30
C ILE A 94 6.34 -9.39 2.55
N LYS A 95 5.26 -10.11 2.88
CA LYS A 95 5.15 -10.92 4.11
C LYS A 95 5.24 -12.41 3.81
N LYS A 96 5.42 -13.21 4.87
CA LYS A 96 5.51 -14.70 4.85
C LYS A 96 6.73 -15.27 4.11
N THR A 97 7.75 -14.47 3.91
CA THR A 97 9.04 -14.91 3.36
C THR A 97 10.19 -14.23 4.10
N PRO A 98 11.32 -14.91 4.32
CA PRO A 98 12.56 -14.26 4.75
C PRO A 98 13.35 -13.67 3.57
N ASN A 99 12.96 -13.96 2.32
CA ASN A 99 13.71 -13.65 1.10
C ASN A 99 13.40 -12.23 0.59
N VAL A 100 13.57 -11.25 1.48
CA VAL A 100 13.49 -9.81 1.19
C VAL A 100 14.72 -9.18 1.82
N ASP A 101 15.66 -8.70 1.00
CA ASP A 101 16.93 -8.14 1.48
C ASP A 101 16.76 -6.74 2.04
N TYR A 102 15.92 -5.92 1.37
CA TYR A 102 15.68 -4.54 1.75
C TYR A 102 14.20 -4.18 1.60
N TYR A 103 13.77 -3.23 2.43
CA TYR A 103 12.45 -2.62 2.33
C TYR A 103 12.60 -1.10 2.31
N THR A 104 12.06 -0.47 1.26
CA THR A 104 12.01 0.99 1.13
C THR A 104 10.58 1.46 1.12
N THR A 105 10.23 2.41 1.99
CA THR A 105 8.88 2.95 2.13
C THR A 105 8.91 4.34 2.75
N PHE A 106 7.75 4.95 2.84
CA PHE A 106 7.50 6.12 3.70
C PHE A 106 7.18 5.69 5.14
N ASP A 107 7.20 6.63 6.07
CA ASP A 107 6.66 6.39 7.42
C ASP A 107 5.13 6.22 7.35
N ASN A 108 4.70 4.97 7.14
CA ASN A 108 3.28 4.66 6.94
C ASN A 108 2.42 4.98 8.17
N PHE A 109 2.95 4.81 9.39
CA PHE A 109 2.23 5.21 10.60
C PHE A 109 2.08 6.74 10.67
N GLY A 110 3.17 7.46 10.39
CA GLY A 110 3.18 8.92 10.30
C GLY A 110 2.17 9.48 9.28
N VAL A 111 1.95 8.80 8.16
CA VAL A 111 0.91 9.16 7.18
C VAL A 111 -0.48 9.16 7.85
N GLY A 112 -0.83 8.11 8.59
CA GLY A 112 -2.09 8.04 9.33
C GLY A 112 -2.25 9.17 10.35
N VAL A 113 -1.18 9.47 11.10
CA VAL A 113 -1.15 10.58 12.07
C VAL A 113 -1.41 11.92 11.38
N ILE A 114 -0.79 12.17 10.21
CA ILE A 114 -0.97 13.40 9.45
C ILE A 114 -2.41 13.52 8.92
N GLN A 115 -2.98 12.43 8.41
CA GLN A 115 -4.37 12.40 7.94
C GLN A 115 -5.36 12.76 9.05
N ALA A 116 -5.23 12.14 10.23
CA ALA A 116 -6.08 12.43 11.38
C ALA A 116 -5.93 13.88 11.87
N LYS A 117 -4.70 14.39 11.98
CA LYS A 117 -4.45 15.80 12.35
C LYS A 117 -5.05 16.78 11.33
N SER A 118 -5.00 16.46 10.04
CA SER A 118 -5.61 17.26 8.98
C SER A 118 -7.14 17.31 9.12
N LEU A 119 -7.77 16.17 9.43
CA LEU A 119 -9.21 16.13 9.73
C LEU A 119 -9.56 17.04 10.92
N LEU A 120 -8.84 16.91 12.04
CA LEU A 120 -9.09 17.72 13.25
C LEU A 120 -8.94 19.22 12.98
N LYS A 121 -7.89 19.59 12.23
CA LYS A 121 -7.70 20.97 11.77
C LYS A 121 -8.88 21.45 10.92
N GLY A 122 -9.37 20.63 10.00
CA GLY A 122 -10.53 20.94 9.15
C GLY A 122 -11.83 21.09 9.93
N LEU A 123 -12.01 20.33 11.02
CA LEU A 123 -13.13 20.46 11.94
C LEU A 123 -13.03 21.68 12.87
N GLY A 124 -11.86 22.35 12.88
CA GLY A 124 -11.58 23.46 13.79
C GLY A 124 -11.34 23.03 15.24
N TYR A 125 -10.92 21.79 15.47
CA TYR A 125 -10.54 21.32 16.81
C TYR A 125 -9.11 21.81 17.14
N PRO A 126 -8.83 22.28 18.38
CA PRO A 126 -9.66 22.19 19.58
C PRO A 126 -10.56 23.40 19.88
N GLU A 127 -10.64 24.41 19.02
CA GLU A 127 -11.47 25.61 19.24
C GLU A 127 -12.97 25.26 19.18
N ASN A 128 -13.35 24.44 18.20
CA ASN A 128 -14.65 23.82 18.10
C ASN A 128 -14.61 22.43 18.79
N LYS A 129 -15.36 22.30 19.89
CA LYS A 129 -15.33 21.13 20.77
C LYS A 129 -16.19 19.96 20.30
N GLY A 130 -16.97 20.12 19.22
CA GLY A 130 -17.88 19.08 18.74
C GLY A 130 -19.18 18.96 19.58
N PRO A 131 -19.86 17.80 19.55
CA PRO A 131 -19.42 16.56 18.90
C PRO A 131 -19.47 16.64 17.37
N PHE A 132 -18.59 15.91 16.70
CA PHE A 132 -18.59 15.75 15.25
C PHE A 132 -18.90 14.32 14.85
N ASN A 133 -19.80 14.13 13.90
CA ASN A 133 -19.97 12.81 13.27
C ASN A 133 -18.86 12.61 12.24
N VAL A 134 -18.18 11.46 12.31
CA VAL A 134 -17.14 11.05 11.37
C VAL A 134 -17.37 9.61 10.95
N GLU A 135 -16.88 9.23 9.77
CA GLU A 135 -16.88 7.83 9.32
C GLU A 135 -15.46 7.45 8.90
N LEU A 136 -15.07 6.21 9.21
CA LEU A 136 -13.71 5.71 8.98
C LEU A 136 -13.66 4.88 7.70
N PHE A 137 -12.58 5.03 6.93
CA PHE A 137 -12.26 4.17 5.78
C PHE A 137 -10.81 3.72 5.90
N GLY A 138 -10.58 2.43 5.65
CA GLY A 138 -9.26 1.81 5.58
C GLY A 138 -8.91 1.41 4.15
N GLY A 139 -7.63 1.09 3.95
CA GLY A 139 -7.12 0.56 2.69
C GLY A 139 -7.52 -0.89 2.43
N SER A 140 -6.85 -1.50 1.46
CA SER A 140 -7.06 -2.92 1.15
C SER A 140 -6.49 -3.81 2.26
N PRO A 141 -7.19 -4.88 2.70
CA PRO A 141 -6.73 -5.76 3.77
C PRO A 141 -5.55 -6.68 3.39
N ASP A 142 -5.25 -6.80 2.09
CA ASP A 142 -4.06 -7.48 1.55
C ASP A 142 -2.84 -6.55 1.44
N ASP A 143 -3.01 -5.25 1.71
CA ASP A 143 -1.96 -4.25 1.74
C ASP A 143 -1.49 -4.05 3.19
N ASN A 144 -0.23 -4.38 3.48
CA ASN A 144 0.35 -4.18 4.81
C ASN A 144 0.24 -2.72 5.28
N ASN A 145 0.41 -1.75 4.36
CA ASN A 145 0.44 -0.33 4.71
C ASN A 145 -0.93 0.17 5.18
N ALA A 146 -2.02 -0.45 4.74
CA ALA A 146 -3.38 -0.09 5.14
C ALA A 146 -3.58 -0.14 6.66
N PHE A 147 -2.97 -1.12 7.33
CA PHE A 147 -3.01 -1.25 8.78
C PHE A 147 -2.22 -0.14 9.47
N PHE A 148 -1.04 0.21 8.97
CA PHE A 148 -0.24 1.32 9.52
C PHE A 148 -0.95 2.67 9.37
N PHE A 149 -1.61 2.93 8.23
CA PHE A 149 -2.40 4.14 8.05
C PHE A 149 -3.55 4.19 9.05
N TYR A 150 -4.29 3.09 9.19
CA TYR A 150 -5.41 3.01 10.12
C TYR A 150 -4.96 3.21 11.56
N ASP A 151 -3.94 2.46 12.02
CA ASP A 151 -3.42 2.55 13.38
C ASP A 151 -2.84 3.94 13.68
N GLY A 152 -2.13 4.53 12.71
CA GLY A 152 -1.62 5.89 12.80
C GLY A 152 -2.73 6.92 13.00
N ALA A 153 -3.81 6.82 12.21
CA ALA A 153 -4.95 7.71 12.35
C ALA A 153 -5.69 7.49 13.68
N MET A 154 -5.94 6.22 14.05
CA MET A 154 -6.63 5.87 15.28
C MET A 154 -5.84 6.26 16.53
N SER A 155 -4.50 6.29 16.49
CA SER A 155 -3.69 6.80 17.61
C SER A 155 -4.02 8.26 17.99
N VAL A 156 -4.55 9.04 17.05
CA VAL A 156 -4.98 10.43 17.23
C VAL A 156 -6.48 10.53 17.47
N LEU A 157 -7.29 9.76 16.73
CA LEU A 157 -8.75 9.87 16.77
C LEU A 157 -9.38 9.11 17.93
N GLN A 158 -8.80 8.00 18.38
CA GLN A 158 -9.40 7.13 19.40
C GLN A 158 -9.69 7.86 20.72
N PRO A 159 -8.78 8.69 21.30
CA PRO A 159 -9.10 9.43 22.52
C PRO A 159 -10.32 10.36 22.38
N LEU A 160 -10.50 10.95 21.20
CA LEU A 160 -11.63 11.83 20.89
C LEU A 160 -12.92 11.06 20.59
N ILE A 161 -12.81 9.81 20.14
CA ILE A 161 -13.95 8.90 20.02
C ILE A 161 -14.39 8.45 21.43
N ASP A 162 -13.43 8.12 22.29
CA ASP A 162 -13.68 7.67 23.66
C ASP A 162 -14.36 8.75 24.52
N ASP A 163 -13.94 10.01 24.37
CA ASP A 163 -14.54 11.15 25.07
C ASP A 163 -15.80 11.74 24.37
N LYS A 164 -16.18 11.16 23.22
CA LYS A 164 -17.34 11.52 22.39
C LYS A 164 -17.24 12.88 21.68
N THR A 165 -16.06 13.51 21.65
CA THR A 165 -15.79 14.65 20.76
C THR A 165 -15.99 14.26 19.28
N LEU A 166 -15.59 13.04 18.91
CA LEU A 166 -15.88 12.40 17.64
C LEU A 166 -16.86 11.25 17.84
N VAL A 167 -17.82 11.12 16.93
CA VAL A 167 -18.83 10.06 16.96
C VAL A 167 -18.81 9.33 15.63
N VAL A 168 -18.43 8.05 15.65
CA VAL A 168 -18.61 7.15 14.51
C VAL A 168 -20.06 6.69 14.49
N LYS A 169 -20.91 7.39 13.73
CA LYS A 169 -22.37 7.24 13.83
C LYS A 169 -22.83 5.84 13.43
N SER A 170 -22.17 5.25 12.43
CA SER A 170 -22.40 3.86 12.02
C SER A 170 -21.93 2.81 13.02
N GLY A 171 -21.07 3.18 13.99
CA GLY A 171 -20.37 2.26 14.88
C GLY A 171 -19.35 1.34 14.20
N GLN A 172 -19.04 1.56 12.91
CA GLN A 172 -18.12 0.70 12.16
C GLN A 172 -16.67 1.13 12.37
N MET A 173 -15.91 0.28 13.06
CA MET A 173 -14.48 0.46 13.35
C MET A 173 -13.75 -0.88 13.15
N GLY A 174 -12.43 -0.83 12.97
CA GLY A 174 -11.59 -1.98 12.66
C GLY A 174 -11.46 -2.25 11.16
N MET A 175 -10.26 -2.66 10.72
CA MET A 175 -9.96 -2.92 9.30
C MET A 175 -10.83 -4.01 8.67
N ASP A 176 -11.39 -4.92 9.47
CA ASP A 176 -12.36 -5.93 9.06
C ASP A 176 -13.70 -5.32 8.60
N LYS A 177 -14.06 -4.13 9.09
CA LYS A 177 -15.30 -3.42 8.74
C LYS A 177 -15.09 -2.24 7.81
N VAL A 178 -13.96 -1.53 7.94
CA VAL A 178 -13.73 -0.26 7.24
C VAL A 178 -12.82 -0.40 6.02
N GLY A 179 -12.21 -1.57 5.82
CA GLY A 179 -11.29 -1.83 4.72
C GLY A 179 -11.94 -1.71 3.34
N THR A 180 -11.20 -1.13 2.40
CA THR A 180 -11.62 -0.97 1.00
C THR A 180 -10.80 -1.91 0.13
N LEU A 181 -11.38 -3.08 -0.19
CA LEU A 181 -10.69 -4.10 -0.99
C LEU A 181 -10.15 -3.52 -2.30
N ARG A 182 -8.87 -3.80 -2.58
CA ARG A 182 -8.09 -3.33 -3.74
C ARG A 182 -8.06 -1.81 -3.91
N TRP A 183 -8.31 -1.05 -2.84
CA TRP A 183 -8.37 0.41 -2.89
C TRP A 183 -9.37 0.95 -3.94
N LEU A 184 -10.43 0.18 -4.24
CA LEU A 184 -11.39 0.53 -5.29
C LEU A 184 -12.30 1.68 -4.86
N ALA A 185 -12.23 2.78 -5.61
CA ALA A 185 -13.06 3.97 -5.38
C ALA A 185 -14.57 3.63 -5.44
N ALA A 186 -14.99 2.75 -6.35
CA ALA A 186 -16.39 2.32 -6.45
C ALA A 186 -16.86 1.57 -5.19
N THR A 187 -16.01 0.75 -4.57
CA THR A 187 -16.33 0.06 -3.31
C THR A 187 -16.46 1.05 -2.16
N ALA A 188 -15.54 2.02 -2.07
CA ALA A 188 -15.62 3.08 -1.07
C ALA A 188 -16.88 3.96 -1.26
N GLN A 189 -17.22 4.31 -2.49
CA GLN A 189 -18.41 5.09 -2.83
C GLN A 189 -19.68 4.33 -2.44
N ALA A 190 -19.83 3.06 -2.86
CA ALA A 190 -20.99 2.25 -2.51
C ALA A 190 -21.14 2.10 -0.98
N ARG A 191 -20.02 1.98 -0.25
CA ARG A 191 -20.04 2.00 1.21
C ARG A 191 -20.53 3.35 1.75
N MET A 192 -20.03 4.47 1.22
CA MET A 192 -20.47 5.80 1.64
C MET A 192 -21.97 6.03 1.39
N ASP A 193 -22.50 5.59 0.25
CA ASP A 193 -23.92 5.64 -0.07
C ASP A 193 -24.76 4.88 0.97
N ASN A 194 -24.28 3.71 1.41
CA ASN A 194 -24.92 2.92 2.47
C ASN A 194 -24.85 3.61 3.84
N LEU A 195 -23.70 4.23 4.18
CA LEU A 195 -23.55 4.94 5.45
C LEU A 195 -24.51 6.13 5.55
N LEU A 196 -24.62 6.91 4.46
CA LEU A 196 -25.48 8.09 4.38
C LEU A 196 -26.97 7.75 4.36
N SER A 197 -27.36 6.64 3.72
CA SER A 197 -28.77 6.23 3.68
C SER A 197 -29.25 5.61 5.00
N ALA A 198 -28.33 5.06 5.80
CA ALA A 198 -28.67 4.37 7.05
C ALA A 198 -28.59 5.25 8.31
N ASN A 199 -28.06 6.48 8.24
CA ASN A 199 -27.76 7.31 9.43
C ASN A 199 -28.15 8.77 9.24
#